data_AF-A0AAN7WQR5-F1
#
_entry.id   AF-A0AAN7WQR5-F1
#
_cell.length_a   1.000
_cell.length_b   1.000
_cell.length_c   1.000
_cell.angle_alpha   90.00
_cell.angle_beta   90.00
_cell.angle_gamma   90.00
#
_symmetry.space_group_name_H-M   'P 1'
#
loop_
_entity.id
_entity.type
_entity.pdbx_description
1 polymer ?
#
loop_
_entity_poly.entity_id
_entity_poly.type
_entity_poly.pdbx_seq_one_letter_code
_entity_poly.pdbx_strand_id
1 'polypeptide(L)'
;MAPTKKGEKKKGRSAINEVVTREYTINVHKRIHGVGFKRRAPRAIKEIRKFAMKEMGTPDVRIDTRLNKAVWSKGVRNVPYRMRVRLSRKRNEDEDSPNKLYTLVTYVPVTTCKGLQTVNVDEN
;
A
#
# COMPACT_ATOMS: atom_id res chain seq x y z
N MET A 1 13.41 -34.32 30.34
CA MET A 1 12.54 -33.30 29.72
C MET A 1 13.31 -32.00 29.61
N ALA A 2 13.54 -31.49 28.40
CA ALA A 2 14.30 -30.25 28.19
C ALA A 2 13.42 -29.02 28.48
N PRO A 3 13.94 -27.98 29.14
CA PRO A 3 13.17 -26.77 29.41
C PRO A 3 12.93 -25.98 28.12
N THR A 4 11.67 -25.61 27.88
CA THR A 4 11.24 -24.81 26.73
C THR A 4 11.70 -23.35 26.88
N LYS A 5 12.37 -22.82 25.85
CA LYS A 5 12.79 -21.41 25.79
C LYS A 5 11.57 -20.49 25.91
N LYS A 6 11.50 -19.70 27.00
CA LYS A 6 10.54 -18.60 27.17
C LYS A 6 10.75 -17.58 26.03
N GLY A 7 9.66 -17.21 25.38
CA GLY A 7 9.63 -16.38 24.18
C GLY A 7 10.34 -15.04 24.35
N GLU A 8 11.17 -14.70 23.36
CA GLU A 8 11.77 -13.38 23.22
C GLU A 8 10.68 -12.30 23.16
N LYS A 9 10.72 -11.36 24.12
CA LYS A 9 9.98 -10.11 24.04
C LYS A 9 10.42 -9.37 22.78
N LYS A 10 9.50 -9.17 21.82
CA LYS A 10 9.74 -8.37 20.62
C LYS A 10 10.18 -6.96 21.05
N LYS A 11 11.42 -6.59 20.73
CA LYS A 11 11.96 -5.24 20.89
C LYS A 11 10.96 -4.23 20.29
N GLY A 12 10.69 -3.14 21.01
CA GLY A 12 9.83 -2.05 20.53
C GLY A 12 10.32 -1.53 19.18
N ARG A 13 9.41 -1.28 18.24
CA ARG A 13 9.75 -0.71 16.93
C ARG A 13 10.36 0.68 17.17
N SER A 14 11.56 0.91 16.64
CA SER A 14 12.25 2.20 16.72
C SER A 14 11.55 3.27 15.88
N ALA A 15 11.72 4.56 16.22
CA ALA A 15 11.12 5.70 15.50
C ALA A 15 11.51 5.76 14.01
N ILE A 16 12.73 5.30 13.65
CA ILE A 16 13.16 5.18 12.25
C ILE A 16 12.37 4.11 11.51
N ASN A 17 11.94 3.05 12.21
CA ASN A 17 11.01 2.07 11.66
C ASN A 17 9.57 2.59 11.56
N GLU A 18 9.27 3.82 11.99
CA GLU A 18 7.94 4.45 11.87
C GLU A 18 7.77 5.16 10.53
N VAL A 19 8.77 5.85 10.01
CA VAL A 19 8.71 6.48 8.68
C VAL A 19 9.39 5.57 7.69
N VAL A 20 8.63 5.05 6.73
CA VAL A 20 9.13 4.04 5.78
C VAL A 20 8.51 4.30 4.44
N THR A 21 9.32 4.26 3.37
CA THR A 21 8.79 4.21 2.02
C THR A 21 9.23 2.96 1.29
N ARG A 22 8.27 2.36 0.58
CA ARG A 22 8.45 1.10 -0.13
C ARG A 22 7.70 1.11 -1.42
N GLU A 23 8.31 0.52 -2.43
CA GLU A 23 7.63 0.23 -3.67
C GLU A 23 7.15 -1.21 -3.73
N TYR A 24 5.88 -1.35 -4.09
CA TYR A 24 5.20 -2.62 -4.20
C TYR A 24 4.57 -2.78 -5.58
N THR A 25 4.45 -4.02 -6.02
CA THR A 25 3.66 -4.39 -7.19
C THR A 25 2.37 -5.04 -6.73
N ILE A 26 1.23 -4.34 -6.83
CA ILE A 26 -0.08 -4.90 -6.45
C ILE A 26 -0.63 -5.71 -7.62
N ASN A 27 -0.94 -6.98 -7.38
CA ASN A 27 -1.78 -7.77 -8.29
C ASN A 27 -3.25 -7.40 -8.04
N VAL A 28 -3.77 -6.49 -8.86
CA VAL A 28 -5.16 -6.01 -8.80
C VAL A 28 -6.09 -7.04 -9.43
N HIS A 29 -5.66 -7.74 -10.47
CA HIS A 29 -6.46 -8.74 -11.18
C HIS A 29 -7.01 -9.82 -10.25
N LYS A 30 -6.16 -10.37 -9.37
CA LYS A 30 -6.58 -11.37 -8.36
C LYS A 30 -7.61 -10.81 -7.37
N ARG A 31 -7.52 -9.52 -7.04
CA ARG A 31 -8.37 -8.87 -6.02
C ARG A 31 -9.74 -8.45 -6.54
N ILE A 32 -9.86 -8.22 -7.85
CA ILE A 32 -11.11 -7.86 -8.52
C ILE A 32 -11.73 -9.03 -9.30
N HIS A 33 -11.22 -10.25 -9.10
CA HIS A 33 -11.76 -11.45 -9.72
C HIS A 33 -13.20 -11.70 -9.25
N GLY A 34 -14.10 -12.05 -10.17
CA GLY A 34 -15.52 -12.26 -9.87
C GLY A 34 -16.34 -10.99 -9.56
N VAL A 35 -15.74 -9.80 -9.63
CA VAL A 35 -16.45 -8.53 -9.39
C VAL A 35 -17.17 -8.09 -10.66
N GLY A 36 -18.46 -7.71 -10.53
CA GLY A 36 -19.25 -7.18 -11.64
C GLY A 36 -18.61 -5.95 -12.30
N PHE A 37 -18.73 -5.83 -13.62
CA PHE A 37 -17.94 -4.89 -14.42
C PHE A 37 -18.05 -3.42 -14.00
N LYS A 38 -19.25 -2.95 -13.66
CA LYS A 38 -19.48 -1.56 -13.19
C LYS A 38 -18.83 -1.25 -11.83
N ARG A 39 -18.36 -2.26 -11.11
CA ARG A 39 -17.77 -2.12 -9.76
C ARG A 39 -16.27 -2.39 -9.72
N ARG A 40 -15.63 -2.74 -10.84
CA ARG A 40 -14.21 -3.17 -10.84
C ARG A 40 -13.25 -2.05 -10.45
N ALA A 41 -13.27 -0.90 -11.11
CA ALA A 41 -12.40 0.24 -10.73
C ALA A 41 -12.66 0.77 -9.31
N PRO A 42 -13.92 1.01 -8.88
CA PRO A 42 -14.20 1.37 -7.48
C PRO A 42 -13.70 0.32 -6.47
N ARG A 43 -13.83 -0.97 -6.80
CA ARG A 43 -13.33 -2.05 -5.95
C ARG A 43 -11.81 -2.07 -5.91
N ALA A 44 -11.13 -1.86 -7.04
CA ALA A 44 -9.68 -1.81 -7.11
C ALA A 44 -9.10 -0.75 -6.16
N ILE A 45 -9.70 0.44 -6.11
CA ILE A 45 -9.28 1.51 -5.18
C ILE A 45 -9.42 1.07 -3.72
N LYS A 46 -10.56 0.46 -3.36
CA LYS A 46 -10.78 -0.08 -2.01
C LYS A 46 -9.77 -1.16 -1.65
N GLU A 47 -9.42 -2.02 -2.61
CA GLU A 47 -8.44 -3.08 -2.44
C GLU A 47 -6.99 -2.57 -2.33
N ILE A 48 -6.65 -1.48 -3.04
CA ILE A 48 -5.37 -0.77 -2.89
C ILE A 48 -5.29 -0.13 -1.50
N ARG A 49 -6.36 0.53 -1.05
CA ARG A 49 -6.43 1.09 0.31
C ARG A 49 -6.25 0.00 1.37
N LYS A 50 -6.95 -1.13 1.22
CA LYS A 50 -6.83 -2.29 2.12
C LYS A 50 -5.43 -2.88 2.11
N PHE A 51 -4.76 -2.91 0.95
CA PHE A 51 -3.37 -3.34 0.86
C PHE A 51 -2.44 -2.42 1.65
N ALA A 52 -2.57 -1.11 1.46
CA ALA A 52 -1.73 -0.14 2.15
C ALA A 52 -1.92 -0.17 3.66
N MET A 53 -3.17 -0.26 4.12
CA MET A 53 -3.50 -0.43 5.54
C MET A 53 -2.85 -1.70 6.12
N LYS A 54 -2.84 -2.82 5.38
CA LYS A 54 -2.24 -4.08 5.83
C LYS A 54 -0.71 -4.01 5.91
N GLU A 55 -0.06 -3.47 4.88
CA GLU A 55 1.41 -3.45 4.80
C GLU A 55 2.03 -2.39 5.72
N MET A 56 1.42 -1.21 5.82
CA MET A 56 1.95 -0.08 6.59
C MET A 56 1.38 0.01 8.00
N GLY A 57 0.26 -0.66 8.28
CA GLY A 57 -0.38 -0.68 9.59
C GLY A 57 -0.98 0.66 10.02
N THR A 58 -1.27 1.57 9.08
CA THR A 58 -1.94 2.84 9.38
C THR A 58 -3.42 2.78 8.99
N PRO A 59 -4.33 3.29 9.83
CA PRO A 59 -5.74 3.40 9.47
C PRO A 59 -5.98 4.53 8.46
N ASP A 60 -5.25 5.65 8.55
CA ASP A 60 -5.30 6.72 7.56
C ASP A 60 -4.45 6.34 6.33
N VAL A 61 -5.12 6.29 5.17
CA VAL A 61 -4.54 5.97 3.87
C VAL A 61 -5.08 6.96 2.84
N ARG A 62 -4.16 7.76 2.30
CA ARG A 62 -4.42 8.79 1.30
C ARG A 62 -3.94 8.27 -0.05
N ILE A 63 -4.83 8.23 -1.04
CA ILE A 63 -4.52 7.77 -2.39
C ILE A 63 -4.30 9.01 -3.26
N ASP A 64 -3.13 9.09 -3.89
CA ASP A 64 -2.83 10.19 -4.80
C ASP A 64 -3.74 10.19 -6.04
N THR A 65 -4.02 11.38 -6.54
CA THR A 65 -4.87 11.59 -7.71
C THR A 65 -4.28 10.95 -8.97
N ARG A 66 -2.95 10.89 -9.12
CA ARG A 66 -2.30 10.24 -10.27
C ARG A 66 -2.52 8.74 -10.25
N LEU A 67 -2.49 8.12 -9.06
CA LEU A 67 -2.83 6.71 -8.89
C LEU A 67 -4.30 6.45 -9.22
N ASN A 68 -5.20 7.34 -8.80
CA ASN A 68 -6.61 7.25 -9.18
C ASN A 68 -6.78 7.31 -10.72
N LYS A 69 -6.14 8.28 -11.39
CA LYS A 69 -6.15 8.38 -12.86
C LYS A 69 -5.61 7.11 -13.52
N ALA A 70 -4.52 6.53 -13.00
CA ALA A 70 -3.95 5.29 -13.54
C ALA A 70 -4.92 4.09 -13.40
N VAL A 71 -5.59 3.95 -12.27
CA VAL A 71 -6.60 2.91 -12.04
C VAL A 71 -7.77 3.02 -13.03
N TRP A 72 -8.22 4.25 -13.28
CA TRP A 72 -9.37 4.55 -14.15
C TRP A 72 -9.02 4.76 -15.63
N SER A 73 -7.74 4.66 -16.00
CA SER A 73 -7.24 4.96 -17.36
C SER A 73 -7.94 4.20 -18.49
N LYS A 74 -8.42 2.98 -18.22
CA LYS A 74 -9.14 2.13 -19.17
C LYS A 74 -10.64 2.01 -18.87
N GLY A 75 -11.18 2.98 -18.12
CA GLY A 75 -12.57 3.00 -17.66
C GLY A 75 -12.87 2.03 -16.52
N VAL A 76 -14.16 1.85 -16.24
CA VAL A 76 -14.62 1.13 -15.03
C VAL A 76 -14.35 -0.37 -15.05
N ARG A 77 -14.35 -1.00 -16.24
CA ARG A 77 -14.26 -2.45 -16.42
C ARG A 77 -12.83 -2.97 -16.50
N ASN A 78 -11.96 -2.28 -17.24
CA ASN A 78 -10.68 -2.81 -17.70
C ASN A 78 -9.48 -2.33 -16.87
N VAL A 79 -9.59 -2.45 -15.54
CA VAL A 79 -8.54 -2.02 -14.61
C VAL A 79 -7.20 -2.73 -14.91
N PRO A 80 -6.05 -2.03 -14.85
CA PRO A 80 -4.74 -2.66 -15.00
C PRO A 80 -4.54 -3.86 -14.06
N TYR A 81 -3.99 -4.96 -14.58
CA TYR A 81 -3.87 -6.21 -13.83
C TYR A 81 -2.85 -6.14 -12.69
N ARG A 82 -1.74 -5.45 -12.94
CA ARG A 82 -0.69 -5.17 -11.96
C ARG A 82 -0.38 -3.69 -12.02
N MET A 83 -0.12 -3.10 -10.86
CA MET A 83 0.34 -1.70 -10.76
C MET A 83 1.49 -1.61 -9.80
N ARG A 84 2.50 -0.84 -10.18
CA ARG A 84 3.59 -0.43 -9.29
C ARG A 84 3.14 0.80 -8.52
N VAL A 85 3.24 0.72 -7.21
CA VAL A 85 2.85 1.79 -6.30
C VAL A 85 3.96 2.02 -5.29
N ARG A 86 4.13 3.27 -4.88
CA ARG A 86 4.98 3.63 -3.75
C ARG A 86 4.08 3.97 -2.57
N LEU A 87 4.31 3.28 -1.47
CA LEU A 87 3.66 3.53 -0.20
C LEU A 87 4.65 4.26 0.69
N SER A 88 4.31 5.46 1.12
CA SER A 88 5.10 6.26 2.04
C SER A 88 4.30 6.44 3.32
N ARG A 89 4.77 5.86 4.42
CA ARG A 89 4.20 6.11 5.74
C ARG A 89 4.90 7.32 6.35
N LYS A 90 4.15 8.39 6.57
CA LYS A 90 4.64 9.70 7.02
C LYS A 90 4.00 10.10 8.35
N ARG A 91 4.65 11.01 9.07
CA ARG A 91 4.07 11.67 10.24
C ARG A 91 3.00 12.65 9.79
N ASN A 92 1.90 12.68 10.53
CA ASN A 92 0.87 13.69 10.33
C ASN A 92 1.27 14.96 11.08
N GLU A 93 1.20 16.10 10.41
CA GLU A 93 1.51 17.42 10.99
C GLU A 93 0.26 18.07 11.62
N ASP A 94 -0.93 17.58 11.26
CA ASP A 94 -2.20 18.05 11.82
C ASP A 94 -2.39 17.53 13.25
N GLU A 95 -2.29 18.40 14.26
CA GLU A 95 -2.48 18.03 15.68
C GLU A 95 -3.89 17.51 16.01
N ASP A 96 -4.92 17.95 15.26
CA ASP A 96 -6.31 17.53 15.45
C ASP A 96 -6.59 16.10 14.95
N SER A 97 -5.62 15.46 14.28
CA SER A 97 -5.83 14.11 13.78
C SER A 97 -5.67 13.06 14.88
N PRO A 98 -6.62 12.10 15.03
CA PRO A 98 -6.46 11.02 15.99
C PRO A 98 -5.29 10.08 15.65
N ASN A 99 -4.75 10.15 14.43
CA ASN A 99 -3.69 9.29 13.95
C ASN A 99 -2.39 10.08 13.73
N LYS A 100 -1.33 9.70 14.46
CA LYS A 100 0.02 10.30 14.32
C LYS A 100 0.70 10.00 12.99
N LEU A 101 0.28 8.95 12.29
CA LEU A 101 0.88 8.46 11.05
C LEU A 101 -0.20 8.26 9.99
N TYR A 102 0.11 8.63 8.75
CA TYR A 102 -0.70 8.32 7.58
C TYR A 102 0.14 7.64 6.50
N THR A 103 -0.51 6.89 5.62
CA THR A 103 0.15 6.32 4.43
C THR A 103 -0.32 7.05 3.18
N LEU A 104 0.62 7.65 2.46
CA LEU A 104 0.40 8.17 1.11
C LEU A 104 0.73 7.09 0.08
N VAL A 105 -0.22 6.80 -0.81
CA VAL A 105 -0.03 5.84 -1.90
C VAL A 105 0.06 6.59 -3.23
N THR A 106 1.22 6.52 -3.87
CA THR A 106 1.51 7.17 -5.15
C THR A 106 1.72 6.15 -6.27
N TYR A 107 1.48 6.57 -7.51
CA TYR A 107 1.71 5.75 -8.69
C TYR A 107 3.15 5.86 -9.16
N VAL A 108 3.78 4.70 -9.42
CA VAL A 108 5.10 4.65 -10.05
C VAL A 108 4.91 4.19 -11.49
N PRO A 109 5.13 5.06 -12.49
CA PRO A 109 5.03 4.67 -13.88
C PRO A 109 6.16 3.70 -14.22
N VAL A 110 5.81 2.48 -14.61
CA VAL A 110 6.76 1.46 -15.06
C VAL A 110 6.30 0.90 -16.41
N THR A 111 7.25 0.57 -17.27
CA THR A 111 6.99 -0.08 -18.56
C THR A 111 6.59 -1.55 -18.38
N THR A 112 7.23 -2.25 -17.43
CA THR A 112 6.96 -3.65 -17.09
C THR A 112 6.89 -3.86 -15.59
N CYS A 113 5.96 -4.74 -15.16
CA CYS A 113 5.83 -5.19 -13.77
C CYS A 113 6.48 -6.57 -13.52
N LYS A 114 7.16 -7.15 -14.53
CA LYS A 114 7.85 -8.45 -14.41
C LYS A 114 9.19 -8.24 -13.71
N GLY A 115 9.59 -9.19 -12.85
CA GLY A 115 10.86 -9.15 -12.12
C GLY A 115 10.98 -8.11 -10.99
N LEU A 116 10.07 -7.15 -10.91
CA LEU A 116 10.10 -6.11 -9.86
C LEU A 116 9.68 -6.68 -8.50
N GLN A 117 10.65 -6.79 -7.60
CA GLN A 117 10.45 -7.12 -6.20
C GLN A 117 10.04 -5.91 -5.38
N THR A 118 9.67 -6.14 -4.12
CA THR A 118 9.43 -5.06 -3.16
C THR A 118 10.75 -4.42 -2.77
N VAL A 119 10.85 -3.10 -2.90
CA VAL A 119 12.09 -2.35 -2.66
C VAL A 119 11.82 -1.28 -1.61
N ASN A 120 12.69 -1.15 -0.61
CA ASN A 120 12.70 0.00 0.28
C ASN A 120 13.30 1.17 -0.49
N VAL A 121 12.61 2.31 -0.50
CA VAL A 121 13.09 3.52 -1.17
C VAL A 121 13.45 4.52 -0.08
N ASP A 122 14.62 5.13 -0.22
CA ASP A 122 15.04 6.22 0.65
C ASP A 122 14.37 7.51 0.17
N GLU A 123 13.79 8.27 1.10
CA GLU A 123 13.38 9.65 0.83
C GLU A 123 14.64 10.51 0.85
N ASN A 124 15.04 10.99 -0.32
CA ASN A 124 16.16 11.93 -0.49
C ASN A 124 15.67 13.36 -0.25
#